data_AF-U7QCF1-F1
#
_entry.id   AF-U7QCF1-F1
#
_cell.length_a   1.000
_cell.length_b   1.000
_cell.length_c   1.000
_cell.angle_alpha   90.00
_cell.angle_beta   90.00
_cell.angle_gamma   90.00
#
_symmetry.space_group_name_H-M   'P 1'
#
loop_
_entity.id
_entity.type
_entity.pdbx_description
1 polymer ?
#
loop_
_entity_poly.entity_id
_entity_poly.type
_entity_poly.pdbx_seq_one_letter_code
_entity_poly.pdbx_strand_id
1 'polypeptide(L)'
;MSLETPAIEDLPKLVFLHGFGGGSSAYEWSQVYPAFGGEYQIFAPDLIGWGRSEHPAREYNIHDYITTIIEFLEQTCQSPTPVIASSLTAAFTIRAAIERPDLFKSLILTTPSGLSDFGENYRNSFFAQLVKTPILDRVIYSTGVANSAGIRSFLEDRQFARPNRVYPEIVEAYLESSIQPNAEYAALSFVRGDLCFDLSLYMDQLTTPTAIIWGEKSEFTSPEIGQRLANLNRTAVRVFQRLDDVGLTPHLEEPAMMIALIRHLLNVLGAEKRSPE
;
A
#
# COMPACT_ATOMS: atom_id res chain seq x y z
N MET A 1 16.04 24.33 -32.75
CA MET A 1 14.76 23.64 -32.54
C MET A 1 14.66 23.43 -31.04
N SER A 2 14.03 24.37 -30.34
CA SER A 2 13.83 24.31 -28.90
C SER A 2 12.87 23.15 -28.62
N LEU A 3 13.34 22.11 -27.95
CA LEU A 3 12.47 21.08 -27.39
C LEU A 3 11.74 21.75 -26.21
N GLU A 4 10.50 22.18 -26.44
CA GLU A 4 9.63 22.58 -25.33
C GLU A 4 9.38 21.34 -24.48
N THR A 5 9.85 21.38 -23.23
CA THR A 5 9.52 20.36 -22.24
C THR A 5 8.01 20.37 -22.04
N PRO A 6 7.30 19.22 -22.16
CA PRO A 6 5.86 19.18 -21.95
C PRO A 6 5.49 19.72 -20.56
N ALA A 7 4.35 20.40 -20.46
CA ALA A 7 3.84 20.82 -19.17
C ALA A 7 3.54 19.58 -18.31
N ILE A 8 3.72 19.68 -16.98
CA ILE A 8 3.50 18.55 -16.07
C ILE A 8 2.09 17.97 -16.21
N GLU A 9 1.10 18.82 -16.49
CA GLU A 9 -0.31 18.43 -16.66
C GLU A 9 -0.56 17.56 -17.89
N ASP A 10 0.35 17.56 -18.86
CA ASP A 10 0.28 16.76 -20.08
C ASP A 10 0.98 15.39 -19.94
N LEU A 11 1.71 15.17 -18.83
CA LEU A 11 2.40 13.91 -18.58
C LEU A 11 1.42 12.79 -18.20
N PRO A 12 1.71 11.52 -18.56
CA PRO A 12 0.94 10.40 -18.04
C PRO A 12 0.97 10.39 -16.51
N LYS A 13 -0.14 9.97 -15.91
CA LYS A 13 -0.29 9.96 -14.45
C LYS A 13 0.32 8.70 -13.85
N LEU A 14 0.83 8.81 -12.64
CA LEU A 14 1.34 7.68 -11.85
C LEU A 14 0.92 7.85 -10.41
N VAL A 15 0.15 6.90 -9.89
CA VAL A 15 -0.44 6.99 -8.55
C VAL A 15 0.29 6.05 -7.59
N PHE A 16 0.68 6.57 -6.42
CA PHE A 16 1.27 5.81 -5.33
C PHE A 16 0.34 5.87 -4.11
N LEU A 17 -0.05 4.71 -3.59
CA LEU A 17 -0.92 4.57 -2.43
C LEU A 17 -0.15 3.88 -1.30
N HIS A 18 -0.07 4.54 -0.15
CA HIS A 18 0.62 4.03 1.03
C HIS A 18 -0.18 2.91 1.73
N GLY A 19 0.48 2.18 2.63
CA GLY A 19 -0.10 1.07 3.37
C GLY A 19 -0.83 1.52 4.65
N PHE A 20 -0.99 0.59 5.58
CA PHE A 20 -1.61 0.83 6.89
C PHE A 20 -0.61 0.48 8.00
N GLY A 21 -0.62 1.24 9.10
CA GLY A 21 0.30 1.06 10.22
C GLY A 21 0.47 2.36 11.00
N GLY A 22 1.05 2.30 12.22
CA GLY A 22 1.09 3.41 13.18
C GLY A 22 1.82 4.67 12.68
N GLY A 23 1.17 5.47 11.85
CA GLY A 23 1.72 6.66 11.20
C GLY A 23 1.86 6.58 9.67
N SER A 24 1.23 5.61 9.00
CA SER A 24 1.30 5.50 7.53
C SER A 24 0.78 6.77 6.84
N SER A 25 1.49 7.17 5.78
CA SER A 25 1.18 8.33 4.94
C SER A 25 1.91 8.19 3.60
N ALA A 26 1.69 9.10 2.67
CA ALA A 26 2.39 9.19 1.38
C ALA A 26 3.91 9.30 1.53
N TYR A 27 4.42 9.67 2.72
CA TYR A 27 5.84 9.63 3.05
C TYR A 27 6.47 8.25 2.77
N GLU A 28 5.69 7.17 2.91
CA GLU A 28 6.08 5.79 2.59
C GLU A 28 6.77 5.68 1.21
N TRP A 29 6.31 6.46 0.22
CA TRP A 29 6.85 6.44 -1.14
C TRP A 29 7.83 7.59 -1.44
N SER A 30 8.18 8.43 -0.44
CA SER A 30 8.93 9.68 -0.62
C SER A 30 10.32 9.54 -1.23
N GLN A 31 10.96 8.38 -1.04
CA GLN A 31 12.27 8.08 -1.61
C GLN A 31 12.18 7.45 -3.01
N VAL A 32 10.96 7.17 -3.51
CA VAL A 32 10.73 6.44 -4.76
C VAL A 32 10.06 7.33 -5.81
N TYR A 33 8.92 7.94 -5.48
CA TYR A 33 8.14 8.68 -6.47
C TYR A 33 8.89 9.87 -7.14
N PRO A 34 9.86 10.57 -6.51
CA PRO A 34 10.55 11.68 -7.18
C PRO A 34 11.34 11.24 -8.42
N ALA A 35 11.78 9.98 -8.46
CA ALA A 35 12.54 9.42 -9.58
C ALA A 35 11.73 9.29 -10.88
N PHE A 36 10.40 9.49 -10.81
CA PHE A 36 9.48 9.40 -11.94
C PHE A 36 8.94 10.78 -12.38
N GLY A 37 9.24 11.86 -11.65
CA GLY A 37 8.65 13.19 -11.89
C GLY A 37 9.06 13.87 -13.21
N GLY A 38 10.09 13.36 -13.89
CA GLY A 38 10.46 13.81 -15.24
C GLY A 38 9.67 13.13 -16.37
N GLU A 39 8.92 12.08 -16.06
CA GLU A 39 8.22 11.23 -17.02
C GLU A 39 6.71 11.13 -16.74
N TYR A 40 6.31 11.37 -15.49
CA TYR A 40 4.94 11.22 -15.02
C TYR A 40 4.50 12.40 -14.16
N GLN A 41 3.21 12.73 -14.23
CA GLN A 41 2.54 13.49 -13.19
C GLN A 41 2.27 12.57 -12.00
N ILE A 42 2.95 12.83 -10.87
CA ILE A 42 2.88 11.98 -9.69
C ILE A 42 1.71 12.39 -8.80
N PHE A 43 0.91 11.40 -8.41
CA PHE A 43 -0.09 11.52 -7.35
C PHE A 43 0.25 10.56 -6.21
N ALA A 44 0.38 11.09 -4.99
CA ALA A 44 0.62 10.29 -3.79
C ALA A 44 -0.24 10.84 -2.64
N PRO A 45 -1.56 10.57 -2.64
CA PRO A 45 -2.44 11.08 -1.58
C PRO A 45 -2.22 10.34 -0.26
N ASP A 46 -2.49 11.04 0.83
CA ASP A 46 -2.77 10.40 2.11
C ASP A 46 -4.20 9.85 2.09
N LEU A 47 -4.41 8.61 2.53
CA LEU A 47 -5.74 8.01 2.62
C LEU A 47 -6.56 8.65 3.75
N ILE A 48 -7.89 8.56 3.66
CA ILE A 48 -8.78 9.04 4.72
C ILE A 48 -8.43 8.38 6.08
N GLY A 49 -8.30 9.20 7.12
CA GLY A 49 -7.84 8.78 8.44
C GLY A 49 -6.33 8.60 8.59
N TRP A 50 -5.53 9.01 7.60
CA TRP A 50 -4.07 8.89 7.59
C TRP A 50 -3.39 10.18 7.12
N GLY A 51 -2.09 10.29 7.41
CA GLY A 51 -1.24 11.40 6.97
C GLY A 51 -1.84 12.78 7.27
N ARG A 52 -1.97 13.63 6.26
CA ARG A 52 -2.57 14.97 6.33
C ARG A 52 -3.99 15.04 5.76
N SER A 53 -4.56 13.90 5.36
CA SER A 53 -5.95 13.83 4.94
C SER A 53 -6.91 13.99 6.11
N GLU A 54 -8.21 14.11 5.83
CA GLU A 54 -9.21 14.26 6.88
C GLU A 54 -9.26 13.00 7.77
N HIS A 55 -9.44 13.20 9.07
CA HIS A 55 -9.61 12.14 10.06
C HIS A 55 -11.02 12.21 10.71
N PRO A 56 -12.09 11.78 10.01
CA PRO A 56 -13.41 11.72 10.61
C PRO A 56 -13.43 10.84 11.87
N ALA A 57 -14.08 11.33 12.93
CA ALA A 57 -14.23 10.62 14.21
C ALA A 57 -15.33 9.54 14.14
N ARG A 58 -15.12 8.53 13.29
CA ARG A 58 -16.01 7.38 13.10
C ARG A 58 -15.21 6.10 12.88
N GLU A 59 -15.88 4.97 12.96
CA GLU A 59 -15.26 3.70 12.55
C GLU A 59 -15.10 3.67 11.02
N TYR A 60 -13.97 3.11 10.59
CA TYR A 60 -13.62 2.92 9.19
C TYR A 60 -13.95 1.49 8.79
N ASN A 61 -14.45 1.32 7.58
CA ASN A 61 -14.75 0.03 6.99
C ASN A 61 -14.05 -0.11 5.62
N ILE A 62 -14.05 -1.32 5.09
CA ILE A 62 -13.37 -1.64 3.82
C ILE A 62 -13.90 -0.81 2.64
N HIS A 63 -15.21 -0.55 2.60
CA HIS A 63 -15.82 0.20 1.51
C HIS A 63 -15.36 1.67 1.48
N ASP A 64 -15.09 2.28 2.64
CA ASP A 64 -14.55 3.64 2.71
C ASP A 64 -13.28 3.79 1.86
N TYR A 65 -12.35 2.84 1.97
CA TYR A 65 -11.07 2.89 1.26
C TYR A 65 -11.22 2.52 -0.22
N ILE A 66 -12.03 1.52 -0.56
CA ILE A 66 -12.28 1.15 -1.97
C ILE A 66 -12.91 2.33 -2.72
N THR A 67 -13.96 2.92 -2.17
CA THR A 67 -14.65 4.07 -2.78
C THR A 67 -13.72 5.28 -2.87
N THR A 68 -12.94 5.57 -1.82
CA THR A 68 -11.96 6.66 -1.84
C THR A 68 -10.94 6.50 -2.98
N ILE A 69 -10.43 5.28 -3.21
CA ILE A 69 -9.48 5.01 -4.31
C ILE A 69 -10.14 5.22 -5.67
N ILE A 70 -11.36 4.72 -5.86
CA ILE A 70 -12.11 4.87 -7.12
C ILE A 70 -12.39 6.35 -7.39
N GLU A 71 -12.99 7.06 -6.45
CA GLU A 71 -13.35 8.48 -6.58
C GLU A 71 -12.11 9.35 -6.81
N PHE A 72 -11.00 9.05 -6.13
CA PHE A 72 -9.74 9.74 -6.34
C PHE A 72 -9.26 9.60 -7.79
N LEU A 73 -9.27 8.38 -8.35
CA LEU A 73 -8.87 8.15 -9.73
C LEU A 73 -9.83 8.81 -10.71
N GLU A 74 -11.14 8.76 -10.50
CA GLU A 74 -12.11 9.43 -11.37
C GLU A 74 -11.92 10.93 -11.44
N GLN A 75 -11.62 11.56 -10.30
CA GLN A 75 -11.48 13.01 -10.22
C GLN A 75 -10.12 13.50 -10.71
N THR A 76 -9.06 12.71 -10.49
CA THR A 76 -7.68 13.15 -10.76
C THR A 76 -7.12 12.57 -12.04
N CYS A 77 -7.65 11.46 -12.55
CA CYS A 77 -7.12 10.73 -13.70
C CYS A 77 -8.14 10.68 -14.85
N GLN A 78 -7.75 11.15 -16.04
CA GLN A 78 -8.65 11.27 -17.19
C GLN A 78 -8.66 10.01 -18.08
N SER A 79 -7.80 9.05 -17.77
CA SER A 79 -7.60 7.81 -18.53
C SER A 79 -7.10 6.71 -17.58
N PRO A 80 -7.22 5.42 -17.97
CA PRO A 80 -6.72 4.33 -17.16
C PRO A 80 -5.27 4.57 -16.75
N THR A 81 -4.98 4.49 -15.46
CA THR A 81 -3.72 4.96 -14.88
C THR A 81 -2.96 3.81 -14.18
N PRO A 82 -1.62 3.74 -14.30
CA PRO A 82 -0.84 2.81 -13.49
C PRO A 82 -0.88 3.19 -12.01
N VAL A 83 -1.20 2.21 -11.16
CA VAL A 83 -1.30 2.40 -9.72
C VAL A 83 -0.29 1.50 -9.01
N ILE A 84 0.48 2.10 -8.11
CA ILE A 84 1.40 1.44 -7.21
C ILE A 84 0.82 1.52 -5.80
N ALA A 85 0.75 0.39 -5.11
CA ALA A 85 0.18 0.34 -3.77
C ALA A 85 0.92 -0.67 -2.89
N SER A 86 0.77 -0.53 -1.57
CA SER A 86 1.38 -1.45 -0.60
C SER A 86 0.37 -2.08 0.36
N SER A 87 0.70 -3.27 0.85
CA SER A 87 0.07 -3.93 1.99
C SER A 87 -1.46 -4.04 1.86
N LEU A 88 -2.21 -3.70 2.90
CA LEU A 88 -3.67 -3.74 2.91
C LEU A 88 -4.30 -2.82 1.86
N THR A 89 -3.70 -1.66 1.59
CA THR A 89 -4.16 -0.76 0.52
C THR A 89 -4.05 -1.43 -0.84
N ALA A 90 -2.98 -2.19 -1.10
CA ALA A 90 -2.85 -2.95 -2.34
C ALA A 90 -3.97 -3.99 -2.51
N ALA A 91 -4.45 -4.60 -1.41
CA ALA A 91 -5.60 -5.48 -1.44
C ALA A 91 -6.91 -4.72 -1.75
N PHE A 92 -7.10 -3.52 -1.20
CA PHE A 92 -8.21 -2.65 -1.57
C PHE A 92 -8.12 -2.19 -3.03
N THR A 93 -6.93 -1.87 -3.53
CA THR A 93 -6.69 -1.50 -4.93
C THR A 93 -7.05 -2.65 -5.88
N ILE A 94 -6.77 -3.91 -5.52
CA ILE A 94 -7.24 -5.06 -6.29
C ILE A 94 -8.77 -5.07 -6.38
N ARG A 95 -9.47 -4.88 -5.26
CA ARG A 95 -10.94 -4.84 -5.25
C ARG A 95 -11.51 -3.64 -6.03
N ALA A 96 -10.89 -2.48 -5.92
CA ALA A 96 -11.24 -1.30 -6.72
C ALA A 96 -11.05 -1.56 -8.23
N ALA A 97 -9.95 -2.23 -8.61
CA ALA A 97 -9.69 -2.58 -10.01
C ALA A 97 -10.61 -3.68 -10.55
N ILE A 98 -11.17 -4.53 -9.69
CA ILE A 98 -12.23 -5.47 -10.06
C ILE A 98 -13.55 -4.72 -10.31
N GLU A 99 -13.88 -3.75 -9.46
CA GLU A 99 -15.12 -2.96 -9.57
C GLU A 99 -15.09 -2.00 -10.77
N ARG A 100 -13.95 -1.36 -11.00
CA ARG A 100 -13.74 -0.32 -12.03
C ARG A 100 -12.47 -0.55 -12.84
N PRO A 101 -12.37 -1.66 -13.60
CA PRO A 101 -11.17 -1.98 -14.38
C PRO A 101 -10.82 -0.91 -15.42
N ASP A 102 -11.80 -0.11 -15.84
CA ASP A 102 -11.64 1.03 -16.75
C ASP A 102 -10.77 2.17 -16.18
N LEU A 103 -10.57 2.24 -14.86
CA LEU A 103 -9.73 3.26 -14.22
C LEU A 103 -8.26 2.85 -14.12
N PHE A 104 -7.94 1.57 -14.28
CA PHE A 104 -6.60 1.04 -13.99
C PHE A 104 -5.92 0.51 -15.25
N LYS A 105 -4.78 1.11 -15.60
CA LYS A 105 -3.94 0.60 -16.69
C LYS A 105 -3.15 -0.64 -16.28
N SER A 106 -2.61 -0.62 -15.08
CA SER A 106 -1.82 -1.71 -14.51
C SER A 106 -1.64 -1.51 -13.01
N LEU A 107 -1.38 -2.60 -12.28
CA LEU A 107 -1.10 -2.57 -10.84
C LEU A 107 0.34 -3.04 -10.57
N ILE A 108 1.08 -2.31 -9.73
CA ILE A 108 2.34 -2.78 -9.15
C ILE A 108 2.18 -2.77 -7.64
N LEU A 109 2.08 -3.96 -7.05
CA LEU A 109 1.64 -4.15 -5.68
C LEU A 109 2.79 -4.67 -4.82
N THR A 110 3.10 -3.98 -3.72
CA THR A 110 4.05 -4.46 -2.72
C THR A 110 3.29 -5.17 -1.61
N THR A 111 3.60 -6.45 -1.40
CA THR A 111 3.02 -7.30 -0.33
C THR A 111 1.50 -7.19 -0.17
N PRO A 112 0.68 -7.31 -1.23
CA PRO A 112 -0.78 -7.21 -1.12
C PRO A 112 -1.34 -8.29 -0.20
N SER A 113 -2.18 -7.88 0.76
CA SER A 113 -2.72 -8.79 1.77
C SER A 113 -4.06 -8.30 2.31
N GLY A 114 -5.06 -9.19 2.36
CA GLY A 114 -6.32 -8.95 3.08
C GLY A 114 -6.19 -9.17 4.60
N LEU A 115 -5.04 -9.69 5.06
CA LEU A 115 -4.70 -10.08 6.43
C LEU A 115 -5.52 -11.26 6.97
N SER A 116 -6.55 -11.71 6.25
CA SER A 116 -7.33 -12.91 6.58
C SER A 116 -7.38 -13.89 5.39
N ASP A 117 -6.29 -13.94 4.62
CA ASP A 117 -6.24 -14.66 3.35
C ASP A 117 -6.23 -16.18 3.55
N PHE A 118 -6.94 -16.90 2.69
CA PHE A 118 -7.06 -18.37 2.74
C PHE A 118 -7.63 -18.92 4.06
N GLY A 119 -8.56 -18.18 4.67
CA GLY A 119 -9.15 -18.56 5.94
C GLY A 119 -8.24 -18.40 7.16
N GLU A 120 -7.05 -17.81 7.01
CA GLU A 120 -6.37 -17.23 8.17
C GLU A 120 -7.25 -16.13 8.75
N ASN A 121 -7.24 -15.96 10.07
CA ASN A 121 -8.06 -14.94 10.70
C ASN A 121 -7.18 -14.07 11.58
N TYR A 122 -6.79 -12.91 11.07
CA TYR A 122 -6.03 -11.91 11.83
C TYR A 122 -6.71 -11.54 13.14
N ARG A 123 -8.04 -11.62 13.23
CA ARG A 123 -8.78 -11.34 14.48
C ARG A 123 -8.50 -12.36 15.59
N ASN A 124 -7.89 -13.49 15.25
CA ASN A 124 -7.39 -14.48 16.20
C ASN A 124 -5.96 -14.16 16.68
N SER A 125 -5.27 -13.19 16.07
CA SER A 125 -3.96 -12.73 16.55
C SER A 125 -4.06 -12.14 17.95
N PHE A 126 -2.98 -12.28 18.72
CA PHE A 126 -2.90 -11.77 20.09
C PHE A 126 -3.20 -10.25 20.17
N PHE A 127 -2.76 -9.47 19.19
CA PHE A 127 -2.99 -8.03 19.13
C PHE A 127 -4.46 -7.67 18.90
N ALA A 128 -5.14 -8.34 17.97
CA ALA A 128 -6.57 -8.10 17.74
C ALA A 128 -7.44 -8.48 18.95
N GLN A 129 -6.99 -9.45 19.77
CA GLN A 129 -7.69 -9.85 20.99
C GLN A 129 -7.51 -8.87 22.15
N LEU A 130 -6.36 -8.19 22.23
CA LEU A 130 -6.08 -7.21 23.30
C LEU A 130 -6.91 -5.92 23.18
N VAL A 131 -7.35 -5.55 21.98
CA VAL A 131 -8.05 -4.27 21.69
C VAL A 131 -9.59 -4.38 21.81
N LYS A 132 -10.10 -5.40 22.51
CA LYS A 132 -11.54 -5.62 22.72
C LYS A 132 -12.12 -4.85 23.93
N THR A 133 -11.34 -3.96 24.59
CA THR A 133 -11.74 -3.34 25.88
C THR A 133 -11.72 -1.78 25.81
N PRO A 134 -12.86 -1.12 25.50
CA PRO A 134 -12.94 0.27 25.00
C PRO A 134 -12.24 1.38 25.80
N ILE A 135 -12.02 1.21 27.10
CA ILE A 135 -11.51 2.26 28.00
C ILE A 135 -9.99 2.17 28.18
N LEU A 136 -9.40 0.98 28.00
CA LEU A 136 -7.95 0.76 28.09
C LEU A 136 -7.25 1.17 26.77
N ASP A 137 -8.00 1.20 25.68
CA ASP A 137 -7.54 1.35 24.30
C ASP A 137 -6.95 2.74 23.98
N ARG A 138 -7.58 3.82 24.47
CA ARG A 138 -7.12 5.19 24.18
C ARG A 138 -5.83 5.54 24.93
N VAL A 139 -5.62 4.93 26.09
CA VAL A 139 -4.41 5.09 26.90
C VAL A 139 -3.27 4.27 26.30
N ILE A 140 -3.48 2.98 25.96
CA ILE A 140 -2.44 2.14 25.32
C ILE A 140 -1.98 2.74 23.98
N TYR A 141 -2.91 3.27 23.17
CA TYR A 141 -2.57 3.93 21.91
C TYR A 141 -1.75 5.23 22.13
N SER A 142 -2.21 6.12 23.01
CA SER A 142 -1.53 7.40 23.28
C SER A 142 -0.23 7.28 24.08
N THR A 143 -0.08 6.26 24.95
CA THR A 143 1.13 6.10 25.78
C THR A 143 2.13 5.09 25.22
N GLY A 144 1.72 4.19 24.32
CA GLY A 144 2.56 3.09 23.80
C GLY A 144 2.81 3.08 22.29
N VAL A 145 1.91 3.63 21.47
CA VAL A 145 1.96 3.51 20.00
C VAL A 145 2.20 4.86 19.31
N ALA A 146 1.58 5.95 19.78
CA ALA A 146 1.74 7.30 19.21
C ALA A 146 2.94 8.07 19.80
N ASN A 147 4.09 7.40 19.94
CA ASN A 147 5.34 8.04 20.33
C ASN A 147 6.50 7.47 19.51
N SER A 148 7.61 8.22 19.44
CA SER A 148 8.76 7.87 18.59
C SER A 148 9.32 6.48 18.88
N ALA A 149 9.29 6.01 20.14
CA ALA A 149 9.82 4.70 20.51
C ALA A 149 8.91 3.56 20.02
N GLY A 150 7.59 3.71 20.18
CA GLY A 150 6.60 2.75 19.68
C GLY A 150 6.63 2.64 18.16
N ILE A 151 6.71 3.78 17.47
CA ILE A 151 6.84 3.83 16.00
C ILE A 151 8.13 3.19 15.53
N ARG A 152 9.26 3.51 16.18
CA ARG A 152 10.55 2.89 15.86
C ARG A 152 10.51 1.38 16.01
N SER A 153 10.01 0.86 17.14
CA SER A 153 9.87 -0.60 17.35
C SER A 153 8.94 -1.21 16.30
N PHE A 154 7.81 -0.59 15.98
CA PHE A 154 6.95 -1.08 14.91
C PHE A 154 7.65 -1.15 13.55
N LEU A 155 8.43 -0.13 13.18
CA LEU A 155 9.18 -0.11 11.93
C LEU A 155 10.27 -1.18 11.91
N GLU A 156 11.08 -1.26 12.98
CA GLU A 156 12.20 -2.19 13.12
C GLU A 156 11.75 -3.65 13.20
N ASP A 157 10.67 -3.93 13.93
CA ASP A 157 10.22 -5.30 14.19
C ASP A 157 9.24 -5.82 13.14
N ARG A 158 8.53 -4.96 12.41
CA ARG A 158 7.42 -5.40 11.53
C ARG A 158 7.48 -4.94 10.09
N GLN A 159 8.18 -3.84 9.81
CA GLN A 159 8.19 -3.24 8.48
C GLN A 159 9.51 -3.55 7.74
N PHE A 160 10.63 -3.49 8.45
CA PHE A 160 11.98 -3.64 7.89
C PHE A 160 12.57 -5.01 8.24
N ALA A 161 13.32 -5.60 7.31
CA ALA A 161 14.19 -6.73 7.62
C ALA A 161 15.48 -6.29 8.33
N ARG A 162 15.92 -5.06 8.05
CA ARG A 162 17.17 -4.47 8.55
C ARG A 162 16.87 -3.24 9.40
N PRO A 163 16.79 -3.40 10.74
CA PRO A 163 16.50 -2.30 11.67
C PRO A 163 17.44 -1.10 11.53
N ASN A 164 18.70 -1.31 11.16
CA ASN A 164 19.67 -0.24 10.93
C ASN A 164 19.36 0.67 9.72
N ARG A 165 18.32 0.35 8.94
CA ARG A 165 17.79 1.19 7.85
C ARG A 165 16.58 2.02 8.28
N VAL A 166 16.17 1.94 9.55
CA VAL A 166 15.13 2.80 10.14
C VAL A 166 15.75 4.12 10.59
N TYR A 167 15.81 5.07 9.67
CA TYR A 167 16.36 6.40 9.91
C TYR A 167 15.44 7.28 10.78
N PRO A 168 15.98 8.24 11.55
CA PRO A 168 15.19 9.14 12.40
C PRO A 168 14.07 9.88 11.64
N GLU A 169 14.34 10.32 10.41
CA GLU A 169 13.39 11.07 9.59
C GLU A 169 12.14 10.23 9.24
N ILE A 170 12.31 8.91 9.09
CA ILE A 170 11.19 7.99 8.87
C ILE A 170 10.31 7.94 10.12
N VAL A 171 10.94 7.81 11.30
CA VAL A 171 10.23 7.78 12.58
C VAL A 171 9.48 9.10 12.82
N GLU A 172 10.10 10.24 12.49
CA GLU A 172 9.49 11.56 12.62
C GLU A 172 8.27 11.73 11.70
N ALA A 173 8.37 11.32 10.44
CA ALA A 173 7.26 11.40 9.50
C ALA A 173 6.07 10.51 9.91
N TYR A 174 6.34 9.30 10.38
CA TYR A 174 5.30 8.42 10.92
C TYR A 174 4.69 9.01 12.20
N LEU A 175 5.50 9.63 13.05
CA LEU A 175 5.01 10.30 14.25
C LEU A 175 4.07 11.44 13.89
N GLU A 176 4.44 12.31 12.93
CA GLU A 176 3.62 13.44 12.48
C GLU A 176 2.23 12.99 12.04
N SER A 177 2.12 11.86 11.33
CA SER A 177 0.83 11.29 10.95
C SER A 177 0.08 10.70 12.16
N SER A 178 0.78 9.99 13.05
CA SER A 178 0.13 9.27 14.17
C SER A 178 -0.51 10.20 15.22
N ILE A 179 -0.04 11.45 15.32
CA ILE A 179 -0.48 12.42 16.31
C ILE A 179 -1.56 13.39 15.79
N GLN A 180 -2.05 13.19 14.56
CA GLN A 180 -3.12 14.01 14.02
C GLN A 180 -4.41 13.88 14.87
N PRO A 181 -5.22 14.95 14.97
CA PRO A 181 -6.51 14.86 15.65
C PRO A 181 -7.36 13.73 15.07
N ASN A 182 -7.90 12.85 15.92
CA ASN A 182 -8.70 11.67 15.56
C ASN A 182 -7.94 10.56 14.80
N ALA A 183 -6.61 10.59 14.73
CA ALA A 183 -5.82 9.52 14.11
C ALA A 183 -6.05 8.14 14.75
N GLU A 184 -6.49 8.09 16.01
CA GLU A 184 -6.79 6.84 16.69
C GLU A 184 -7.90 6.03 16.02
N TYR A 185 -8.85 6.67 15.32
CA TYR A 185 -10.00 5.95 14.77
C TYR A 185 -9.62 4.99 13.64
N ALA A 186 -8.85 5.46 12.65
CA ALA A 186 -8.38 4.62 11.55
C ALA A 186 -7.39 3.55 12.06
N ALA A 187 -6.48 3.94 12.96
CA ALA A 187 -5.53 3.02 13.55
C ALA A 187 -6.22 1.91 14.37
N LEU A 188 -7.23 2.24 15.17
CA LEU A 188 -8.00 1.24 15.93
C LEU A 188 -8.82 0.33 15.02
N SER A 189 -9.46 0.85 13.96
CA SER A 189 -10.15 0.02 12.96
C SER A 189 -9.21 -0.99 12.31
N PHE A 190 -7.97 -0.58 11.99
CA PHE A 190 -6.94 -1.48 11.49
C PHE A 190 -6.53 -2.53 12.54
N VAL A 191 -6.16 -2.10 13.75
CA VAL A 191 -5.64 -3.01 14.80
C VAL A 191 -6.68 -4.03 15.26
N ARG A 192 -7.97 -3.65 15.33
CA ARG A 192 -9.08 -4.56 15.64
C ARG A 192 -9.35 -5.59 14.53
N GLY A 193 -8.80 -5.35 13.34
CA GLY A 193 -9.02 -6.17 12.16
C GLY A 193 -10.40 -5.96 11.55
N ASP A 194 -10.99 -4.77 11.70
CA ASP A 194 -12.29 -4.42 11.09
C ASP A 194 -12.15 -4.17 9.59
N LEU A 195 -10.92 -3.95 9.14
CA LEU A 195 -10.53 -3.75 7.75
C LEU A 195 -10.03 -5.04 7.06
N CYS A 196 -9.91 -6.15 7.79
CA CYS A 196 -9.39 -7.41 7.25
C CYS A 196 -10.46 -8.18 6.47
N PHE A 197 -10.05 -8.85 5.41
CA PHE A 197 -10.89 -9.72 4.58
C PHE A 197 -10.04 -10.81 3.92
N ASP A 198 -10.68 -11.80 3.31
CA ASP A 198 -9.95 -12.81 2.55
C ASP A 198 -9.83 -12.36 1.09
N LEU A 199 -8.65 -11.88 0.70
CA LEU A 199 -8.36 -11.43 -0.67
C LEU A 199 -8.42 -12.58 -1.66
N SER A 200 -8.16 -13.83 -1.22
CA SER A 200 -8.16 -15.00 -2.11
C SER A 200 -9.51 -15.23 -2.80
N LEU A 201 -10.60 -14.76 -2.19
CA LEU A 201 -11.97 -14.84 -2.73
C LEU A 201 -12.23 -13.91 -3.91
N TYR A 202 -11.32 -12.99 -4.21
CA TYR A 202 -11.49 -11.95 -5.24
C TYR A 202 -10.48 -12.07 -6.39
N MET A 203 -9.35 -12.77 -6.18
CA MET A 203 -8.23 -12.76 -7.12
C MET A 203 -8.59 -13.27 -8.52
N ASP A 204 -9.55 -14.18 -8.64
CA ASP A 204 -10.02 -14.76 -9.91
C ASP A 204 -10.76 -13.76 -10.80
N GLN A 205 -11.34 -12.71 -10.21
CA GLN A 205 -12.09 -11.65 -10.91
C GLN A 205 -11.18 -10.56 -11.48
N LEU A 206 -9.94 -10.45 -11.01
CA LEU A 206 -9.02 -9.40 -11.46
C LEU A 206 -8.69 -9.55 -12.95
N THR A 207 -8.86 -8.48 -13.72
CA THR A 207 -8.51 -8.45 -15.16
C THR A 207 -7.34 -7.53 -15.47
N THR A 208 -7.07 -6.57 -14.57
CA THR A 208 -6.01 -5.58 -14.73
C THR A 208 -4.61 -6.23 -14.70
N PRO A 209 -3.73 -5.91 -15.66
CA PRO A 209 -2.35 -6.38 -15.67
C PRO A 209 -1.63 -6.01 -14.37
N THR A 210 -1.12 -7.02 -13.66
CA THR A 210 -0.61 -6.86 -12.30
C THR A 210 0.78 -7.46 -12.14
N ALA A 211 1.64 -6.75 -11.43
CA ALA A 211 2.87 -7.26 -10.86
C ALA A 211 2.80 -7.21 -9.34
N ILE A 212 3.32 -8.25 -8.68
CA ILE A 212 3.42 -8.33 -7.23
C ILE A 212 4.88 -8.41 -6.84
N ILE A 213 5.29 -7.62 -5.85
CA ILE A 213 6.62 -7.58 -5.26
C ILE A 213 6.50 -7.97 -3.80
N TRP A 214 7.38 -8.84 -3.31
CA TRP A 214 7.31 -9.37 -1.95
C TRP A 214 8.70 -9.47 -1.31
N GLY A 215 8.88 -8.95 -0.09
CA GLY A 215 10.12 -9.16 0.66
C GLY A 215 10.14 -10.52 1.37
N GLU A 216 11.23 -11.27 1.23
CA GLU A 216 11.39 -12.60 1.83
C GLU A 216 11.37 -12.60 3.36
N LYS A 217 11.62 -11.45 3.99
CA LYS A 217 11.64 -11.28 5.46
C LYS A 217 10.37 -10.58 5.98
N SER A 218 9.32 -10.48 5.17
CA SER A 218 8.03 -9.92 5.61
C SER A 218 7.43 -10.73 6.76
N GLU A 219 7.28 -10.10 7.93
CA GLU A 219 6.76 -10.76 9.14
C GLU A 219 5.22 -10.71 9.26
N PHE A 220 4.56 -9.74 8.62
CA PHE A 220 3.10 -9.62 8.67
C PHE A 220 2.40 -10.65 7.80
N THR A 221 2.94 -10.91 6.61
CA THR A 221 2.45 -11.92 5.68
C THR A 221 3.60 -12.58 4.95
N SER A 222 3.56 -13.91 4.88
CA SER A 222 4.63 -14.68 4.27
C SER A 222 4.60 -14.61 2.74
N PRO A 223 5.76 -14.67 2.09
CA PRO A 223 5.83 -14.68 0.62
C PRO A 223 5.17 -15.93 0.01
N GLU A 224 4.91 -17.00 0.78
CA GLU A 224 4.13 -18.17 0.35
C GLU A 224 2.66 -17.82 0.15
N ILE A 225 2.07 -17.01 1.04
CA ILE A 225 0.70 -16.50 0.88
C ILE A 225 0.62 -15.66 -0.40
N GLY A 226 1.58 -14.75 -0.60
CA GLY A 226 1.67 -13.94 -1.81
C GLY A 226 1.76 -14.77 -3.09
N GLN A 227 2.61 -15.81 -3.08
CA GLN A 227 2.77 -16.70 -4.22
C GLN A 227 1.48 -17.49 -4.51
N ARG A 228 0.75 -17.90 -3.47
CA ARG A 228 -0.56 -18.55 -3.61
C ARG A 228 -1.60 -17.59 -4.21
N LEU A 229 -1.68 -16.34 -3.73
CA LEU A 229 -2.57 -15.32 -4.29
C LEU A 229 -2.28 -15.09 -5.78
N ALA A 230 -1.01 -14.93 -6.15
CA ALA A 230 -0.60 -14.78 -7.55
C ALA A 230 -1.01 -15.98 -8.43
N ASN A 231 -0.95 -17.20 -7.87
CA ASN A 231 -1.31 -18.41 -8.59
C ASN A 231 -2.82 -18.58 -8.85
N LEU A 232 -3.69 -17.88 -8.10
CA LEU A 232 -5.14 -17.91 -8.34
C LEU A 232 -5.51 -17.27 -9.68
N ASN A 233 -4.71 -16.31 -10.17
CA ASN A 233 -4.97 -15.63 -11.44
C ASN A 233 -3.68 -15.24 -12.17
N ARG A 234 -3.03 -16.24 -12.76
CA ARG A 234 -1.81 -16.05 -13.58
C ARG A 234 -2.05 -15.29 -14.89
N THR A 235 -3.31 -15.05 -15.26
CA THR A 235 -3.65 -14.25 -16.45
C THR A 235 -3.49 -12.76 -16.16
N ALA A 236 -4.00 -12.31 -15.01
CA ALA A 236 -3.86 -10.92 -14.57
C ALA A 236 -2.51 -10.67 -13.88
N VAL A 237 -2.09 -11.56 -12.98
CA VAL A 237 -0.79 -11.46 -12.29
C VAL A 237 0.31 -12.01 -13.19
N ARG A 238 0.97 -11.09 -13.91
CA ARG A 238 1.99 -11.41 -14.92
C ARG A 238 3.38 -11.58 -14.32
N VAL A 239 3.65 -10.94 -13.18
CA VAL A 239 4.94 -10.99 -12.50
C VAL A 239 4.73 -11.16 -11.00
N PHE A 240 5.50 -12.05 -10.39
CA PHE A 240 5.65 -12.17 -8.94
C PHE A 240 7.14 -12.16 -8.62
N GLN A 241 7.62 -11.09 -7.98
CA GLN A 241 9.02 -10.87 -7.66
C GLN A 241 9.25 -10.95 -6.16
N ARG A 242 10.08 -11.90 -5.74
CA ARG A 242 10.59 -12.00 -4.37
C ARG A 242 11.89 -11.17 -4.24
N LEU A 243 12.06 -10.50 -3.11
CA LEU A 243 13.22 -9.68 -2.78
C LEU A 243 13.91 -10.28 -1.55
N ASP A 244 15.13 -10.77 -1.73
CA ASP A 244 15.94 -11.33 -0.66
C ASP A 244 16.33 -10.24 0.34
N ASP A 245 16.37 -10.61 1.63
CA ASP A 245 16.80 -9.72 2.73
C ASP A 245 16.05 -8.38 2.84
N VAL A 246 14.77 -8.37 2.45
CA VAL A 246 13.88 -7.22 2.53
C VAL A 246 12.58 -7.57 3.26
N GLY A 247 12.08 -6.63 4.06
CA GLY A 247 10.88 -6.76 4.88
C GLY A 247 9.57 -6.48 4.13
N LEU A 248 8.57 -5.97 4.85
CA LEU A 248 7.25 -5.66 4.32
C LEU A 248 7.26 -4.46 3.36
N THR A 249 8.08 -3.44 3.64
CA THR A 249 8.11 -2.16 2.91
C THR A 249 9.40 -2.00 2.09
N PRO A 250 9.53 -2.70 0.96
CA PRO A 250 10.75 -2.66 0.14
C PRO A 250 11.06 -1.24 -0.38
N HIS A 251 10.05 -0.40 -0.54
CA HIS A 251 10.19 0.98 -1.03
C HIS A 251 10.77 1.93 0.01
N LEU A 252 10.63 1.62 1.31
CA LEU A 252 11.33 2.32 2.39
C LEU A 252 12.70 1.71 2.65
N GLU A 253 12.79 0.37 2.61
CA GLU A 253 14.02 -0.32 2.95
C GLU A 253 15.07 -0.21 1.83
N GLU A 254 14.69 -0.43 0.57
CA GLU A 254 15.58 -0.43 -0.60
C GLU A 254 15.02 0.44 -1.75
N PRO A 255 14.95 1.77 -1.58
CA PRO A 255 14.30 2.67 -2.55
C PRO A 255 14.93 2.62 -3.94
N ALA A 256 16.27 2.55 -4.05
CA ALA A 256 16.95 2.49 -5.34
C ALA A 256 16.58 1.23 -6.15
N MET A 257 16.50 0.08 -5.46
CA MET A 257 16.06 -1.17 -6.09
C MET A 257 14.60 -1.06 -6.52
N MET A 258 13.74 -0.49 -5.68
CA MET A 258 12.33 -0.31 -6.00
C MET A 258 12.09 0.64 -7.17
N ILE A 259 12.85 1.73 -7.30
CA ILE A 259 12.80 2.61 -8.47
C ILE A 259 13.12 1.82 -9.75
N ALA A 260 14.21 1.05 -9.75
CA ALA A 260 14.62 0.27 -10.91
C ALA A 260 13.56 -0.80 -11.27
N LEU A 261 13.01 -1.49 -10.27
CA LEU A 261 12.00 -2.52 -10.44
C LEU A 261 10.67 -1.95 -10.95
N ILE A 262 10.16 -0.86 -10.36
CA ILE A 262 8.94 -0.20 -10.83
C ILE A 262 9.09 0.26 -12.28
N ARG A 263 10.23 0.87 -12.65
CA ARG A 263 10.50 1.27 -14.03
C ARG A 263 10.47 0.08 -15.00
N HIS A 264 11.07 -1.05 -14.61
CA HIS A 264 11.00 -2.27 -15.40
C HIS A 264 9.56 -2.78 -15.55
N LEU A 265 8.80 -2.84 -14.45
CA LEU A 265 7.45 -3.38 -14.42
C LEU A 265 6.45 -2.50 -15.19
N LEU A 266 6.59 -1.17 -15.16
CA LEU A 266 5.79 -0.25 -15.97
C LEU A 266 5.92 -0.58 -17.47
N ASN A 267 7.13 -0.91 -17.93
CA ASN A 267 7.37 -1.33 -19.30
C ASN A 267 6.78 -2.72 -19.61
N VAL A 268 6.98 -3.70 -18.71
CA VAL A 268 6.48 -5.08 -18.88
C VAL A 268 4.95 -5.14 -18.92
N LEU A 269 4.29 -4.38 -18.04
CA LEU A 269 2.83 -4.36 -17.95
C LEU A 269 2.21 -3.51 -19.07
N GLY A 270 2.90 -2.46 -19.51
CA GLY A 270 2.47 -1.56 -20.59
C GLY A 270 2.69 -2.10 -22.01
N ALA A 271 3.53 -3.12 -22.20
CA ALA A 271 3.65 -3.80 -23.48
C ALA A 271 2.34 -4.54 -23.81
N GLU A 272 1.63 -4.10 -24.86
CA GLU A 272 0.46 -4.83 -25.35
C GLU A 272 0.85 -6.28 -25.69
N LYS A 273 -0.05 -7.24 -25.42
CA LYS A 273 0.10 -8.60 -25.95
C LYS A 273 0.14 -8.45 -27.47
N ARG A 274 1.32 -8.55 -28.07
CA ARG A 274 1.42 -8.81 -29.51
C ARG A 274 0.67 -10.12 -29.74
N SER A 275 -0.48 -10.05 -30.39
CA SER A 275 -1.14 -11.24 -30.92
C SER A 275 -0.12 -11.96 -31.80
N PRO A 276 0.08 -13.28 -31.63
CA PRO A 276 0.84 -14.03 -32.62
C PRO A 276 0.06 -13.94 -33.94
N GLU A 277 0.71 -13.43 -34.98
CA GLU A 277 0.24 -13.53 -36.38
C GLU A 277 0.11 -15.01 -36.79
#